data_AF-N8X938-F1
#
_entry.id   AF-N8X938-F1
#
_cell.length_a   1.000
_cell.length_b   1.000
_cell.length_c   1.000
_cell.angle_alpha   90.00
_cell.angle_beta   90.00
_cell.angle_gamma   90.00
#
_symmetry.space_group_name_H-M   'P 1'
#
loop_
_entity.id
_entity.type
_entity.pdbx_description
1 polymer ?
#
loop_
_entity_poly.entity_id
_entity_poly.type
_entity_poly.pdbx_seq_one_letter_code
_entity_poly.pdbx_strand_id
1 'polypeptide(L)'
;MKKLLFLAVLLGLTGCGESDQNDTSQSTLQSSPASFNYYKAASARTMSAPVASFGQWVVNGYASEGASTVLNANRIIGGVSTESKALITPNVSQVSKILRAGLGGAALTFAVNELLDGIDWVMDPENNSVKFKTEIEGIIQYKGLGDSLFDTAEEYCSWRLNKVKSEAYPDSSLRNITISSNGTYGTCWIYTYSPVYAVDFGFDIIKIKKTEEKTLPLDVVSQEIINNAQSGNTDAQAVTLAAAQAIVSEAENDATKAKEIEDELERNSEKCPNGESRNIYGQCWICPIGSRPTIRGRVVYAKEVVGGLKKCEKNMNSSQLLTRYAAYSELGKARDEENACWTPPHQNHILEAIEAKKVAAECNEYLGLLGQ
;
A
#
# COMPACT_ATOMS: atom_id res chain seq x y z
N MET A 1 12.20 13.14 2.36
CA MET A 1 11.01 12.58 3.04
C MET A 1 11.49 11.45 3.95
N LYS A 2 11.30 11.56 5.27
CA LYS A 2 11.73 10.54 6.24
C LYS A 2 10.64 9.48 6.35
N LYS A 3 11.01 8.20 6.19
CA LYS A 3 10.12 7.05 6.31
C LYS A 3 9.83 6.78 7.80
N LEU A 4 8.56 6.75 8.20
CA LEU A 4 8.11 6.37 9.55
C LEU A 4 7.95 4.84 9.62
N LEU A 5 8.51 4.24 10.67
CA LEU A 5 8.50 2.80 10.96
C LEU A 5 7.79 2.60 12.30
N PHE A 6 6.58 2.04 12.29
CA PHE A 6 5.81 1.75 13.50
C PHE A 6 6.29 0.45 14.18
N LEU A 7 6.67 0.53 15.46
CA LEU A 7 6.96 -0.60 16.33
C LEU A 7 5.74 -0.87 17.22
N ALA A 8 5.18 -2.09 17.20
CA ALA A 8 4.00 -2.46 17.96
C ALA A 8 4.35 -3.24 19.24
N VAL A 9 3.80 -2.81 20.39
CA VAL A 9 3.81 -3.52 21.67
C VAL A 9 2.45 -4.19 21.87
N LEU A 10 2.47 -5.51 22.08
CA LEU A 10 1.28 -6.37 22.28
C LEU A 10 0.86 -6.37 23.75
N LEU A 11 -0.40 -5.99 24.02
CA LEU A 11 -1.14 -6.41 25.21
C LEU A 11 -2.50 -6.93 24.77
N GLY A 12 -2.74 -8.21 25.05
CA GLY A 12 -3.99 -8.89 24.77
C GLY A 12 -5.02 -8.65 25.87
N LEU A 13 -6.27 -8.44 25.45
CA LEU A 13 -7.44 -8.65 26.27
C LEU A 13 -8.54 -9.30 25.42
N THR A 14 -8.97 -10.46 25.90
CA THR A 14 -10.12 -11.24 25.47
C THR A 14 -11.42 -10.55 25.86
N GLY A 15 -12.42 -10.54 24.98
CA GLY A 15 -13.79 -10.12 25.30
C GLY A 15 -14.80 -10.88 24.43
N CYS A 16 -15.62 -11.69 25.08
CA CYS A 16 -16.68 -12.52 24.53
C CYS A 16 -18.01 -11.76 24.36
N GLY A 17 -18.88 -12.33 23.51
CA GLY A 17 -20.34 -12.17 23.53
C GLY A 17 -20.86 -11.36 22.33
N GLU A 18 -21.97 -11.70 21.68
CA GLU A 18 -22.93 -12.80 21.84
C GLU A 18 -23.74 -12.87 20.54
N SER A 19 -24.29 -14.05 20.27
CA SER A 19 -25.01 -14.44 19.08
C SER A 19 -26.45 -13.92 19.08
N ASP A 20 -27.04 -13.66 17.90
CA ASP A 20 -28.37 -14.20 17.58
C ASP A 20 -28.78 -14.09 16.08
N GLN A 21 -29.30 -15.22 15.61
CA GLN A 21 -30.43 -15.43 14.69
C GLN A 21 -30.35 -15.04 13.19
N ASN A 22 -29.94 -16.04 12.41
CA ASN A 22 -30.73 -16.83 11.47
C ASN A 22 -31.85 -16.15 10.64
N ASP A 23 -31.71 -16.17 9.31
CA ASP A 23 -32.84 -16.55 8.47
C ASP A 23 -32.41 -17.27 7.19
N THR A 24 -33.17 -18.30 6.85
CA THR A 24 -32.83 -19.39 5.94
C THR A 24 -33.42 -19.13 4.55
N SER A 25 -32.64 -19.39 3.50
CA SER A 25 -33.18 -19.75 2.17
C SER A 25 -32.17 -20.64 1.46
N GLN A 26 -32.39 -21.96 1.60
CA GLN A 26 -31.67 -23.00 0.87
C GLN A 26 -32.08 -23.00 -0.60
N SER A 27 -31.08 -23.02 -1.48
CA SER A 27 -31.18 -23.56 -2.83
C SER A 27 -30.03 -24.55 -2.98
N THR A 28 -30.35 -25.83 -2.88
CA THR A 28 -29.45 -26.96 -3.09
C THR A 28 -29.13 -27.14 -4.57
N LEU A 29 -27.85 -27.04 -4.94
CA LEU A 29 -27.26 -27.81 -6.05
C LEU A 29 -25.85 -28.29 -5.66
N GLN A 30 -25.56 -29.50 -6.08
CA GLN A 30 -24.62 -30.47 -5.52
C GLN A 30 -23.15 -30.28 -5.97
N SER A 31 -22.26 -30.23 -4.97
CA SER A 31 -20.85 -30.68 -4.91
C SER A 31 -19.93 -30.72 -6.15
N SER A 32 -18.90 -29.86 -6.12
CA SER A 32 -17.50 -30.20 -6.48
C SER A 32 -16.53 -29.38 -5.60
N PRO A 33 -15.34 -29.90 -5.24
CA PRO A 33 -14.57 -29.37 -4.12
C PRO A 33 -13.84 -28.07 -4.46
N ALA A 34 -14.18 -27.03 -3.68
CA ALA A 34 -13.35 -25.89 -3.27
C ALA A 34 -12.41 -25.23 -4.30
N SER A 35 -12.98 -24.52 -5.28
CA SER A 35 -12.35 -23.31 -5.82
C SER A 35 -12.88 -22.10 -5.03
N PHE A 36 -12.19 -21.70 -3.96
CA PHE A 36 -12.52 -20.47 -3.24
C PHE A 36 -12.25 -19.27 -4.16
N ASN A 37 -13.31 -18.72 -4.75
CA ASN A 37 -13.28 -17.51 -5.56
C ASN A 37 -12.91 -16.29 -4.70
N TYR A 38 -11.63 -15.91 -4.68
CA TYR A 38 -11.19 -14.61 -4.14
C TYR A 38 -11.24 -13.47 -5.17
N TYR A 39 -12.13 -13.54 -6.17
CA TYR A 39 -12.33 -12.49 -7.16
C TYR A 39 -13.35 -11.46 -6.68
N LYS A 40 -12.98 -10.65 -5.68
CA LYS A 40 -13.56 -9.30 -5.54
C LYS A 40 -12.42 -8.30 -5.68
N ALA A 41 -12.15 -7.91 -6.92
CA ALA A 41 -11.34 -6.74 -7.22
C ALA A 41 -12.13 -5.49 -6.80
N ALA A 42 -11.67 -4.81 -5.74
CA ALA A 42 -12.11 -3.46 -5.45
C ALA A 42 -11.34 -2.50 -6.39
N SER A 43 -12.05 -1.73 -7.20
CA SER A 43 -11.42 -0.76 -8.11
C SER A 43 -10.71 0.33 -7.29
N ALA A 44 -9.39 0.38 -7.39
CA ALA A 44 -8.48 1.12 -6.50
C ALA A 44 -8.50 2.66 -6.65
N ARG A 45 -9.40 3.25 -7.45
CA ARG A 45 -9.24 4.66 -7.85
C ARG A 45 -9.88 5.67 -6.91
N THR A 46 -10.80 5.26 -6.04
CA THR A 46 -11.35 6.10 -4.96
C THR A 46 -12.32 5.24 -4.16
N MET A 47 -11.99 4.92 -2.91
CA MET A 47 -12.96 4.36 -1.96
C MET A 47 -13.38 5.47 -1.00
N SER A 48 -14.70 5.65 -0.79
CA SER A 48 -15.23 6.62 0.17
C SER A 48 -14.66 6.33 1.57
N ALA A 49 -14.04 7.33 2.16
CA ALA A 49 -13.54 7.27 3.52
C ALA A 49 -14.71 7.20 4.53
N PRO A 50 -14.62 6.42 5.61
CA PRO A 50 -15.27 6.81 6.86
C PRO A 50 -14.78 8.22 7.22
N VAL A 51 -15.63 9.07 7.80
CA VAL A 51 -15.27 10.44 8.19
C VAL A 51 -14.36 10.38 9.42
N ALA A 52 -13.09 10.02 9.20
CA ALA A 52 -12.04 10.07 10.20
C ALA A 52 -11.66 11.53 10.48
N SER A 53 -11.36 11.85 11.73
CA SER A 53 -10.86 13.17 12.11
C SER A 53 -9.64 13.07 13.02
N PHE A 54 -8.61 13.85 12.71
CA PHE A 54 -7.37 13.93 13.50
C PHE A 54 -7.17 15.37 13.95
N GLY A 55 -7.44 15.63 15.23
CA GLY A 55 -7.52 17.01 15.74
C GLY A 55 -8.62 17.80 15.02
N GLN A 56 -8.25 18.86 14.32
CA GLN A 56 -9.18 19.68 13.51
C GLN A 56 -9.22 19.27 12.03
N TRP A 57 -8.45 18.26 11.63
CA TRP A 57 -8.41 17.78 10.26
C TRP A 57 -9.52 16.76 10.01
N VAL A 58 -10.31 16.97 8.96
CA VAL A 58 -11.34 16.03 8.49
C VAL A 58 -10.83 15.34 7.23
N VAL A 59 -10.78 14.01 7.25
CA VAL A 59 -10.35 13.21 6.10
C VAL A 59 -11.42 13.27 5.01
N ASN A 60 -11.01 13.59 3.79
CA ASN A 60 -11.92 13.75 2.64
C ASN A 60 -11.60 12.85 1.44
N GLY A 61 -10.53 12.04 1.51
CA GLY A 61 -10.28 11.01 0.50
C GLY A 61 -8.92 10.33 0.60
N TYR A 62 -8.77 9.24 -0.14
CA TYR A 62 -7.54 8.48 -0.28
C TYR A 62 -7.14 8.34 -1.74
N ALA A 63 -5.84 8.29 -2.01
CA ALA A 63 -5.30 7.96 -3.32
C ALA A 63 -4.04 7.09 -3.17
N SER A 64 -3.92 6.02 -3.95
CA SER A 64 -2.71 5.20 -3.97
C SER A 64 -1.55 5.95 -4.62
N GLU A 65 -0.37 5.86 -4.01
CA GLU A 65 0.90 6.39 -4.51
C GLU A 65 1.98 5.30 -4.36
N GLY A 66 2.10 4.43 -5.37
CA GLY A 66 2.95 3.24 -5.28
C GLY A 66 2.47 2.30 -4.17
N ALA A 67 3.38 1.90 -3.28
CA ALA A 67 3.04 1.10 -2.10
C ALA A 67 2.40 1.90 -0.96
N SER A 68 2.37 3.23 -1.07
CA SER A 68 1.83 4.14 -0.05
C SER A 68 0.43 4.63 -0.45
N THR A 69 -0.23 5.30 0.49
CA THR A 69 -1.51 5.97 0.27
C THR A 69 -1.43 7.41 0.74
N VAL A 70 -1.84 8.33 -0.13
CA VAL A 70 -2.08 9.72 0.20
C VAL A 70 -3.44 9.84 0.88
N LEU A 71 -3.42 10.22 2.15
CA LEU A 71 -4.58 10.67 2.91
C LEU A 71 -4.77 12.17 2.65
N ASN A 72 -5.91 12.55 2.08
CA ASN A 72 -6.29 13.95 1.91
C ASN A 72 -7.19 14.36 3.08
N ALA A 73 -6.93 15.55 3.63
CA ALA A 73 -7.74 16.11 4.69
C ALA A 73 -7.88 17.63 4.53
N ASN A 74 -8.94 18.19 5.11
CA ASN A 74 -9.15 19.63 5.17
C ASN A 74 -9.41 20.12 6.59
N ARG A 75 -9.12 21.40 6.82
CA ARG A 75 -9.55 22.15 8.02
C ARG A 75 -9.75 23.62 7.69
N ILE A 76 -10.36 24.38 8.59
CA ILE A 76 -10.52 25.82 8.44
C ILE A 76 -9.47 26.54 9.28
N ILE A 77 -8.62 27.36 8.66
CA ILE A 77 -7.62 28.21 9.33
C ILE A 77 -7.98 29.67 9.03
N GLY A 78 -8.31 30.48 10.04
CA GLY A 78 -8.61 31.90 9.83
C GLY A 78 -9.80 32.16 8.88
N GLY A 79 -10.78 31.25 8.83
CA GLY A 79 -11.92 31.34 7.90
C GLY A 79 -11.64 30.78 6.50
N VAL A 80 -10.45 30.23 6.27
CA VAL A 80 -10.02 29.68 4.98
C VAL A 80 -9.99 28.16 5.02
N SER A 81 -10.67 27.52 4.06
CA SER A 81 -10.52 26.07 3.85
C SER A 81 -9.10 25.75 3.38
N THR A 82 -8.39 24.96 4.17
CA THR A 82 -7.01 24.56 3.96
C THR A 82 -6.96 23.06 3.77
N GLU A 83 -6.42 22.62 2.64
CA GLU A 83 -6.15 21.21 2.36
C GLU A 83 -4.74 20.82 2.81
N SER A 84 -4.59 19.58 3.25
CA SER A 84 -3.30 18.96 3.55
C SER A 84 -3.33 17.48 3.18
N LYS A 85 -2.13 16.90 3.13
CA LYS A 85 -1.91 15.52 2.74
C LYS A 85 -1.00 14.85 3.77
N ALA A 86 -1.25 13.58 4.06
CA ALA A 86 -0.32 12.72 4.79
C ALA A 86 -0.05 11.46 3.98
N LEU A 87 1.18 10.95 4.04
CA LEU A 87 1.57 9.75 3.31
C LEU A 87 1.62 8.55 4.26
N ILE A 88 0.64 7.66 4.13
CA ILE A 88 0.56 6.44 4.92
C ILE A 88 1.26 5.31 4.16
N THR A 89 2.27 4.70 4.78
CA THR A 89 3.02 3.58 4.19
C THR A 89 2.88 2.34 5.06
N PRO A 90 2.05 1.37 4.65
CA PRO A 90 1.92 0.12 5.38
C PRO A 90 3.22 -0.69 5.40
N ASN A 91 3.49 -1.35 6.50
CA ASN A 91 4.54 -2.35 6.62
C ASN A 91 4.03 -3.76 6.29
N VAL A 92 4.97 -4.72 6.21
CA VAL A 92 4.68 -6.14 5.92
C VAL A 92 3.60 -6.71 6.85
N SER A 93 3.67 -6.46 8.15
CA SER A 93 2.71 -6.98 9.13
C SER A 93 1.28 -6.45 8.89
N GLN A 94 1.17 -5.17 8.51
CA GLN A 94 -0.11 -4.52 8.19
C GLN A 94 -0.70 -5.08 6.90
N VAL A 95 0.12 -5.32 5.88
CA VAL A 95 -0.32 -5.99 4.63
C VAL A 95 -0.71 -7.45 4.90
N SER A 96 0.10 -8.20 5.66
CA SER A 96 -0.22 -9.58 6.08
C SER A 96 -1.56 -9.63 6.83
N LYS A 97 -1.90 -8.62 7.63
CA LYS A 97 -3.20 -8.54 8.33
C LYS A 97 -4.38 -8.43 7.35
N ILE A 98 -4.25 -7.66 6.28
CA ILE A 98 -5.27 -7.54 5.22
C ILE A 98 -5.45 -8.88 4.49
N LEU A 99 -4.35 -9.55 4.15
CA LEU A 99 -4.40 -10.85 3.48
C LEU A 99 -5.07 -11.93 4.35
N ARG A 100 -4.76 -11.95 5.66
CA ARG A 100 -5.43 -12.86 6.63
C ARG A 100 -6.92 -12.60 6.76
N ALA A 101 -7.35 -11.36 6.59
CA ALA A 101 -8.77 -11.01 6.53
C ALA A 101 -9.44 -11.45 5.21
N GLY A 102 -8.71 -12.11 4.30
CA GLY A 102 -9.20 -12.57 3.00
C GLY A 102 -9.33 -11.44 1.97
N LEU A 103 -8.76 -10.27 2.24
CA LEU A 103 -8.77 -9.12 1.34
C LEU A 103 -7.50 -9.17 0.47
N GLY A 104 -7.65 -9.10 -0.85
CA GLY A 104 -6.50 -9.04 -1.77
C GLY A 104 -6.10 -10.34 -2.45
N GLY A 105 -7.01 -11.31 -2.62
CA GLY A 105 -6.66 -12.60 -3.21
C GLY A 105 -6.08 -12.53 -4.63
N ALA A 106 -6.43 -11.53 -5.44
CA ALA A 106 -5.80 -11.29 -6.73
C ALA A 106 -4.31 -10.90 -6.59
N ALA A 107 -4.01 -9.93 -5.73
CA ALA A 107 -2.64 -9.52 -5.43
C ALA A 107 -1.81 -10.65 -4.79
N LEU A 108 -2.43 -11.42 -3.90
CA LEU A 108 -1.83 -12.61 -3.32
C LEU A 108 -1.47 -13.63 -4.40
N THR A 109 -2.42 -13.98 -5.27
CA THR A 109 -2.20 -14.96 -6.33
C THR A 109 -1.09 -14.51 -7.27
N PHE A 110 -1.11 -13.23 -7.65
CA PHE A 110 -0.07 -12.64 -8.48
C PHE A 110 1.32 -12.76 -7.82
N ALA A 111 1.44 -12.31 -6.56
CA ALA A 111 2.71 -12.34 -5.83
C ALA A 111 3.23 -13.77 -5.59
N VAL A 112 2.36 -14.73 -5.24
CA VAL A 112 2.78 -16.12 -5.04
C VAL A 112 3.23 -16.74 -6.36
N ASN A 113 2.55 -16.46 -7.48
CA ASN A 113 2.96 -16.97 -8.79
C ASN A 113 4.33 -16.43 -9.22
N GLU A 114 4.65 -15.17 -8.92
CA GLU A 114 5.99 -14.63 -9.17
C GLU A 114 7.06 -15.29 -8.30
N LEU A 115 6.75 -15.54 -7.02
CA LEU A 115 7.69 -16.16 -6.08
C LEU A 115 7.91 -17.65 -6.32
N LEU A 116 6.89 -18.37 -6.79
CA LEU A 116 6.91 -19.82 -6.95
C LEU A 116 6.94 -20.28 -8.40
N ASP A 117 7.10 -19.37 -9.37
CA ASP A 117 7.12 -19.67 -10.81
C ASP A 117 5.91 -20.51 -11.27
N GLY A 118 4.72 -20.17 -10.75
CA GLY A 118 3.46 -20.83 -11.08
C GLY A 118 3.23 -22.21 -10.47
N ILE A 119 4.00 -22.65 -9.47
CA ILE A 119 3.73 -23.90 -8.73
C ILE A 119 2.38 -23.81 -8.01
N ASP A 120 1.58 -24.88 -8.07
CA ASP A 120 0.31 -25.00 -7.34
C ASP A 120 0.49 -24.86 -5.83
N TRP A 121 -0.40 -24.07 -5.22
CA TRP A 121 -0.30 -23.72 -3.82
C TRP A 121 -1.68 -23.59 -3.16
N VAL A 122 -1.69 -23.67 -1.84
CA VAL A 122 -2.89 -23.48 -1.01
C VAL A 122 -2.55 -22.55 0.15
N MET A 123 -3.45 -21.63 0.48
CA MET A 123 -3.28 -20.78 1.68
C MET A 123 -3.38 -21.63 2.94
N ASP A 124 -2.48 -21.39 3.89
CA ASP A 124 -2.53 -21.90 5.26
C ASP A 124 -2.72 -20.72 6.23
N PRO A 125 -3.98 -20.32 6.50
CA PRO A 125 -4.28 -19.19 7.38
C PRO A 125 -3.85 -19.42 8.83
N GLU A 126 -3.88 -20.67 9.29
CA GLU A 126 -3.53 -21.03 10.68
C GLU A 126 -2.05 -20.76 10.96
N ASN A 127 -1.20 -21.01 9.95
CA ASN A 127 0.26 -20.82 10.06
C ASN A 127 0.77 -19.56 9.37
N ASN A 128 -0.12 -18.64 8.95
CA ASN A 128 0.24 -17.42 8.23
C ASN A 128 1.21 -17.68 7.06
N SER A 129 0.91 -18.67 6.24
CA SER A 129 1.80 -19.09 5.16
C SER A 129 1.02 -19.62 3.96
N VAL A 130 1.75 -19.90 2.89
CA VAL A 130 1.26 -20.64 1.73
C VAL A 130 1.97 -21.98 1.69
N LYS A 131 1.21 -23.06 1.50
CA LYS A 131 1.73 -24.43 1.32
C LYS A 131 1.84 -24.76 -0.16
N PHE A 132 2.96 -25.33 -0.56
CA PHE A 132 3.20 -25.79 -1.93
C PHE A 132 4.02 -27.07 -1.92
N LYS A 133 3.96 -27.83 -3.01
CA LYS A 133 4.70 -29.09 -3.14
C LYS A 133 5.84 -28.90 -4.14
N THR A 134 7.03 -29.34 -3.76
CA THR A 134 8.17 -29.42 -4.67
C THR A 134 8.55 -30.86 -4.92
N GLU A 135 8.90 -31.19 -6.16
CA GLU A 135 9.53 -32.47 -6.47
C GLU A 135 10.98 -32.44 -5.97
N ILE A 136 11.36 -33.44 -5.18
CA ILE A 136 12.76 -33.73 -4.87
C ILE A 136 13.21 -34.91 -5.73
N GLU A 137 14.40 -34.80 -6.32
CA GLU A 137 14.95 -35.87 -7.15
C GLU A 137 15.20 -37.14 -6.31
N GLY A 138 14.39 -38.16 -6.60
CA GLY A 138 14.75 -39.57 -6.59
C GLY A 138 15.24 -40.17 -5.29
N ILE A 139 14.32 -40.63 -4.42
CA ILE A 139 14.67 -41.76 -3.56
C ILE A 139 14.83 -42.97 -4.48
N ILE A 140 15.94 -43.70 -4.32
CA ILE A 140 16.18 -44.96 -5.00
C ILE A 140 15.42 -46.05 -4.23
N GLN A 141 14.45 -46.69 -4.87
CA GLN A 141 13.74 -47.84 -4.30
C GLN A 141 14.02 -49.12 -5.08
N TYR A 142 13.99 -50.26 -4.38
CA TYR A 142 14.35 -51.58 -4.89
C TYR A 142 13.13 -52.49 -4.91
N LYS A 143 12.87 -53.17 -6.03
CA LYS A 143 11.69 -54.04 -6.16
C LYS A 143 11.92 -55.21 -7.11
N GLY A 144 11.54 -56.42 -6.68
CA GLY A 144 11.42 -57.59 -7.55
C GLY A 144 10.06 -57.67 -8.27
N LEU A 145 9.97 -58.51 -9.29
CA LEU A 145 8.72 -58.79 -10.02
C LEU A 145 7.61 -59.26 -9.07
N GLY A 146 6.63 -58.39 -8.80
CA GLY A 146 5.50 -58.66 -7.91
C GLY A 146 5.73 -58.38 -6.42
N ASP A 147 6.91 -57.88 -6.04
CA ASP A 147 7.28 -57.65 -4.63
C ASP A 147 6.96 -56.21 -4.14
N SER A 148 7.07 -55.99 -2.83
CA SER A 148 7.01 -54.67 -2.18
C SER A 148 8.18 -53.76 -2.58
N LEU A 149 8.05 -52.46 -2.34
CA LEU A 149 9.15 -51.48 -2.50
C LEU A 149 10.00 -51.46 -1.23
N PHE A 150 11.32 -51.42 -1.39
CA PHE A 150 12.30 -51.35 -0.31
C PHE A 150 13.21 -50.14 -0.49
N ASP A 151 13.70 -49.56 0.61
CA ASP A 151 14.51 -48.34 0.58
C ASP A 151 16.00 -48.66 0.34
N THR A 152 16.42 -49.92 0.57
CA THR A 152 17.78 -50.41 0.28
C THR A 152 17.78 -51.77 -0.44
N ALA A 153 18.85 -52.07 -1.17
CA ALA A 153 19.03 -53.37 -1.82
C ALA A 153 19.17 -54.49 -0.77
N GLU A 154 19.80 -54.18 0.36
CA GLU A 154 20.02 -55.08 1.50
C GLU A 154 18.70 -55.51 2.13
N GLU A 155 17.75 -54.58 2.31
CA GLU A 155 16.41 -54.88 2.82
C GLU A 155 15.64 -55.80 1.87
N TYR A 156 15.66 -55.50 0.57
CA TYR A 156 15.04 -56.35 -0.45
C TYR A 156 15.63 -57.77 -0.42
N CYS A 157 16.96 -57.89 -0.48
CA CYS A 157 17.63 -59.19 -0.52
C CYS A 157 17.45 -59.98 0.79
N SER A 158 17.39 -59.31 1.93
CA SER A 158 17.11 -59.95 3.22
C SER A 158 15.67 -60.47 3.30
N TRP A 159 14.71 -59.67 2.82
CA TRP A 159 13.32 -60.11 2.71
C TRP A 159 13.20 -61.33 1.79
N ARG A 160 13.88 -61.30 0.63
CA ARG A 160 13.88 -62.42 -0.32
C ARG A 160 14.53 -63.67 0.26
N LEU A 161 15.62 -63.53 1.00
CA LEU A 161 16.24 -64.64 1.72
C LEU A 161 15.28 -65.28 2.71
N ASN A 162 14.57 -64.48 3.51
CA ASN A 162 13.61 -65.00 4.48
C ASN A 162 12.46 -65.75 3.79
N LYS A 163 12.01 -65.27 2.63
CA LYS A 163 11.04 -65.96 1.79
C LYS A 163 11.54 -67.34 1.35
N VAL A 164 12.74 -67.42 0.76
CA VAL A 164 13.39 -68.68 0.36
C VAL A 164 13.52 -69.65 1.54
N LYS A 165 13.92 -69.14 2.71
CA LYS A 165 14.02 -69.93 3.95
C LYS A 165 12.68 -70.53 4.37
N SER A 166 11.62 -69.73 4.29
CA SER A 166 10.29 -70.15 4.72
C SER A 166 9.60 -71.12 3.75
N GLU A 167 9.89 -71.00 2.45
CA GLU A 167 9.16 -71.73 1.40
C GLU A 167 9.78 -73.08 1.07
N ALA A 168 11.11 -73.21 1.09
CA ALA A 168 11.77 -74.43 0.63
C ALA A 168 13.11 -74.76 1.30
N TYR A 169 13.91 -73.78 1.72
CA TYR A 169 15.32 -74.00 2.09
C TYR A 169 15.74 -73.26 3.38
N PRO A 170 15.45 -73.79 4.58
CA PRO A 170 15.66 -73.11 5.87
C PRO A 170 17.10 -72.64 6.12
N ASP A 171 18.08 -73.41 5.63
CA ASP A 171 19.51 -73.15 5.84
C ASP A 171 20.12 -72.17 4.84
N SER A 172 19.30 -71.54 3.99
CA SER A 172 19.81 -70.64 2.94
C SER A 172 20.56 -69.44 3.52
N SER A 173 21.52 -68.89 2.77
CA SER A 173 22.24 -67.68 3.16
C SER A 173 22.45 -66.73 2.00
N LEU A 174 22.44 -65.42 2.29
CA LEU A 174 22.78 -64.40 1.30
C LEU A 174 24.28 -64.44 1.04
N ARG A 175 24.67 -64.60 -0.22
CA ARG A 175 26.07 -64.64 -0.67
C ARG A 175 26.61 -63.25 -0.93
N ASN A 176 25.99 -62.54 -1.86
CA ASN A 176 26.32 -61.16 -2.20
C ASN A 176 25.15 -60.50 -2.92
N ILE A 177 25.23 -59.17 -2.98
CA ILE A 177 24.31 -58.31 -3.71
C ILE A 177 25.14 -57.66 -4.82
N THR A 178 24.66 -57.74 -6.05
CA THR A 178 25.33 -57.13 -7.21
C THR A 178 24.41 -56.07 -7.81
N ILE A 179 24.95 -54.88 -8.10
CA ILE A 179 24.22 -53.83 -8.81
C ILE A 179 24.82 -53.72 -10.22
N SER A 180 23.95 -53.60 -11.23
CA SER A 180 24.35 -53.40 -12.62
C SER A 180 25.18 -52.12 -12.80
N SER A 181 26.07 -52.11 -13.77
CA SER A 181 26.95 -50.96 -14.03
C SER A 181 26.21 -49.68 -14.43
N ASN A 182 24.98 -49.81 -14.95
CA ASN A 182 24.10 -48.68 -15.27
C ASN A 182 23.19 -48.27 -14.09
N GLY A 183 23.24 -48.98 -12.96
CA GLY A 183 22.48 -48.67 -11.75
C GLY A 183 20.96 -48.82 -11.89
N THR A 184 20.46 -49.62 -12.83
CA THR A 184 19.02 -49.75 -13.10
C THR A 184 18.39 -51.03 -12.55
N TYR A 185 19.20 -52.07 -12.33
CA TYR A 185 18.78 -53.32 -11.72
C TYR A 185 19.91 -53.91 -10.87
N GLY A 186 19.59 -54.86 -10.01
CA GLY A 186 20.55 -55.63 -9.24
C GLY A 186 20.09 -57.06 -9.03
N THR A 187 20.92 -57.83 -8.33
CA THR A 187 20.72 -59.27 -8.13
C THR A 187 21.14 -59.67 -6.72
N CYS A 188 20.24 -60.38 -6.04
CA CYS A 188 20.54 -61.07 -4.79
C CYS A 188 20.98 -62.50 -5.12
N TRP A 189 22.19 -62.88 -4.73
CA TRP A 189 22.68 -64.25 -4.86
C TRP A 189 22.50 -64.98 -3.54
N ILE A 190 21.74 -66.08 -3.54
CA ILE A 190 21.44 -66.87 -2.35
C ILE A 190 21.97 -68.29 -2.52
N TYR A 191 22.69 -68.79 -1.51
CA TYR A 191 23.04 -70.20 -1.41
C TYR A 191 21.93 -70.98 -0.73
N THR A 192 21.53 -72.10 -1.33
CA THR A 192 20.65 -73.11 -0.71
C THR A 192 21.51 -74.34 -0.38
N TYR A 193 21.23 -75.05 0.72
CA TYR A 193 21.98 -76.26 1.08
C TYR A 193 21.16 -77.52 0.76
N SER A 194 21.77 -78.37 -0.08
CA SER A 194 21.37 -79.74 -0.45
C SER A 194 20.30 -79.91 -1.56
N PRO A 195 20.71 -80.13 -2.83
CA PRO A 195 22.06 -79.88 -3.36
C PRO A 195 22.40 -78.39 -3.24
N VAL A 196 23.70 -78.06 -3.20
CA VAL A 196 24.12 -76.66 -3.15
C VAL A 196 23.80 -76.00 -4.49
N TYR A 197 22.72 -75.23 -4.56
CA TYR A 197 22.39 -74.39 -5.70
C TYR A 197 22.56 -72.92 -5.33
N ALA A 198 23.19 -72.17 -6.22
CA ALA A 198 23.11 -70.72 -6.21
C ALA A 198 21.86 -70.33 -7.00
N VAL A 199 20.94 -69.63 -6.34
CA VAL A 199 19.78 -69.03 -6.99
C VAL A 199 19.94 -67.52 -6.98
N ASP A 200 19.62 -66.90 -8.10
CA ASP A 200 19.65 -65.45 -8.26
C ASP A 200 18.24 -64.88 -8.35
N PHE A 201 18.05 -63.74 -7.67
CA PHE A 201 16.80 -62.98 -7.75
C PHE A 201 17.11 -61.55 -8.18
N GLY A 202 16.61 -61.17 -9.35
CA GLY A 202 16.71 -59.83 -9.88
C GLY A 202 15.76 -58.84 -9.20
N PHE A 203 16.20 -57.60 -9.05
CA PHE A 203 15.36 -56.48 -8.63
C PHE A 203 15.65 -55.25 -9.50
N ASP A 204 14.63 -54.44 -9.72
CA ASP A 204 14.72 -53.15 -10.38
C ASP A 204 15.05 -52.05 -9.37
N ILE A 205 15.81 -51.06 -9.84
CA ILE A 205 16.17 -49.85 -9.11
C ILE A 205 15.33 -48.71 -9.70
N ILE A 206 14.29 -48.32 -8.96
CA ILE A 206 13.30 -47.36 -9.41
C ILE A 206 13.61 -46.00 -8.78
N LYS A 207 13.74 -44.98 -9.61
CA LYS A 207 13.76 -43.58 -9.15
C LYS A 207 12.32 -43.13 -8.99
N ILE A 208 11.85 -43.02 -7.75
CA ILE A 208 10.54 -42.43 -7.48
C ILE A 208 10.68 -40.93 -7.25
N LYS A 209 9.80 -40.15 -7.88
CA LYS A 209 9.64 -38.74 -7.54
C LYS A 209 8.96 -38.68 -6.17
N LYS A 210 9.63 -38.08 -5.18
CA LYS A 210 9.00 -37.76 -3.90
C LYS A 210 8.59 -36.29 -3.93
N THR A 211 7.39 -36.01 -3.49
CA THR A 211 6.93 -34.64 -3.24
C THR A 211 7.20 -34.28 -1.80
N GLU A 212 7.86 -33.15 -1.58
CA GLU A 212 8.02 -32.54 -0.26
C GLU A 212 7.06 -31.35 -0.15
N GLU A 213 6.36 -31.26 0.98
CA GLU A 213 5.55 -30.09 1.31
C GLU A 213 6.46 -29.00 1.89
N LYS A 214 6.37 -27.80 1.33
CA LYS A 214 7.10 -26.61 1.77
C LYS A 214 6.13 -25.49 2.08
N THR A 215 6.59 -24.54 2.88
CA THR A 215 5.83 -23.37 3.26
C THR A 215 6.55 -22.09 2.83
N LEU A 216 5.77 -21.11 2.41
CA LEU A 216 6.20 -19.75 2.09
C LEU A 216 5.53 -18.80 3.10
N PRO A 217 6.29 -18.11 3.97
CA PRO A 217 5.72 -17.21 4.96
C PRO A 217 4.94 -16.06 4.31
N LEU A 218 3.78 -15.71 4.87
CA LEU A 218 2.94 -14.62 4.36
C LEU A 218 3.64 -13.27 4.40
N ASP A 219 4.63 -13.09 5.26
CA ASP A 219 5.45 -11.88 5.29
C ASP A 219 6.31 -11.72 4.04
N VAL A 220 6.82 -12.81 3.46
CA VAL A 220 7.54 -12.80 2.18
C VAL A 220 6.58 -12.41 1.05
N VAL A 221 5.39 -13.01 1.04
CA VAL A 221 4.35 -12.71 0.04
C VAL A 221 3.88 -11.26 0.16
N SER A 222 3.69 -10.77 1.39
CA SER A 222 3.27 -9.38 1.66
C SER A 222 4.33 -8.37 1.24
N GLN A 223 5.62 -8.68 1.44
CA GLN A 223 6.71 -7.87 0.93
C GLN A 223 6.67 -7.81 -0.60
N GLU A 224 6.37 -8.92 -1.27
CA GLU A 224 6.26 -8.92 -2.73
C GLU A 224 5.04 -8.12 -3.22
N ILE A 225 3.91 -8.18 -2.51
CA ILE A 225 2.77 -7.29 -2.78
C ILE A 225 3.17 -5.81 -2.63
N ILE A 226 3.96 -5.46 -1.63
CA ILE A 226 4.48 -4.08 -1.47
C ILE A 226 5.35 -3.69 -2.68
N ASN A 227 6.25 -4.57 -3.13
CA ASN A 227 7.10 -4.34 -4.30
C ASN A 227 6.26 -4.15 -5.59
N ASN A 228 5.22 -4.97 -5.74
CA ASN A 228 4.29 -4.90 -6.87
C ASN A 228 3.45 -3.62 -6.86
N ALA A 229 2.96 -3.20 -5.69
CA ALA A 229 2.25 -1.94 -5.55
C ALA A 229 3.15 -0.74 -5.90
N GLN A 230 4.42 -0.79 -5.45
CA GLN A 230 5.44 0.20 -5.79
C GLN A 230 5.72 0.26 -7.30
N SER A 231 5.62 -0.87 -7.99
CA SER A 231 5.82 -1.00 -9.44
C SER A 231 4.57 -0.68 -10.26
N GLY A 232 3.45 -0.33 -9.62
CA GLY A 232 2.22 0.10 -10.29
C GLY A 232 1.16 -0.99 -10.49
N ASN A 233 1.32 -2.18 -9.90
CA ASN A 233 0.29 -3.22 -9.94
C ASN A 233 -0.96 -2.76 -9.18
N THR A 234 -2.10 -2.65 -9.88
CA THR A 234 -3.33 -2.09 -9.32
C THR A 234 -3.98 -2.93 -8.24
N ASP A 235 -3.87 -4.27 -8.34
CA ASP A 235 -4.41 -5.17 -7.32
C ASP A 235 -3.59 -5.09 -6.05
N ALA A 236 -2.26 -5.02 -6.19
CA ALA A 236 -1.35 -4.82 -5.07
C ALA A 236 -1.57 -3.45 -4.39
N GLN A 237 -1.77 -2.39 -5.19
CA GLN A 237 -2.13 -1.05 -4.68
C GLN A 237 -3.47 -1.03 -3.93
N ALA A 238 -4.43 -1.87 -4.31
CA ALA A 238 -5.68 -2.00 -3.58
C ALA A 238 -5.46 -2.61 -2.18
N VAL A 239 -4.55 -3.58 -2.07
CA VAL A 239 -4.19 -4.19 -0.77
C VAL A 239 -3.46 -3.20 0.13
N THR A 240 -2.48 -2.46 -0.40
CA THR A 240 -1.77 -1.44 0.38
C THR A 240 -2.69 -0.28 0.77
N LEU A 241 -3.65 0.10 -0.08
CA LEU A 241 -4.68 1.07 0.26
C LEU A 241 -5.58 0.58 1.41
N ALA A 242 -6.04 -0.67 1.36
CA ALA A 242 -6.83 -1.26 2.44
C ALA A 242 -6.03 -1.32 3.75
N ALA A 243 -4.74 -1.63 3.68
CA ALA A 243 -3.85 -1.61 4.83
C ALA A 243 -3.69 -0.19 5.39
N ALA A 244 -3.53 0.82 4.54
CA ALA A 244 -3.46 2.22 4.95
C ALA A 244 -4.76 2.71 5.62
N GLN A 245 -5.92 2.31 5.10
CA GLN A 245 -7.21 2.61 5.74
C GLN A 245 -7.34 1.96 7.11
N ALA A 246 -6.90 0.69 7.26
CA ALA A 246 -6.89 0.03 8.56
C ALA A 246 -5.99 0.76 9.57
N ILE A 247 -4.84 1.28 9.14
CA ILE A 247 -3.96 2.11 9.99
C ILE A 247 -4.69 3.38 10.46
N VAL A 248 -5.39 4.04 9.55
CA VAL A 248 -6.16 5.26 9.84
C VAL A 248 -7.31 4.96 10.80
N SER A 249 -8.07 3.88 10.59
CA SER A 249 -9.12 3.46 11.52
C SER A 249 -8.59 3.04 12.90
N GLU A 250 -7.42 2.41 12.96
CA GLU A 250 -6.75 2.14 14.24
C GLU A 250 -6.34 3.45 14.94
N ALA A 251 -5.88 4.44 14.19
CA ALA A 251 -5.46 5.73 14.72
C ALA A 251 -6.63 6.53 15.32
N GLU A 252 -7.87 6.36 14.85
CA GLU A 252 -9.05 6.99 15.47
C GLU A 252 -9.21 6.63 16.95
N ASN A 253 -8.72 5.46 17.35
CA ASN A 253 -8.83 4.95 18.71
C ASN A 253 -7.49 4.95 19.47
N ASP A 254 -6.40 5.44 18.85
CA ASP A 254 -5.05 5.48 19.41
C ASP A 254 -4.49 6.89 19.30
N ALA A 255 -4.47 7.61 20.43
CA ALA A 255 -4.02 9.00 20.49
C ALA A 255 -2.58 9.20 19.98
N THR A 256 -1.71 8.20 20.12
CA THR A 256 -0.31 8.29 19.65
C THR A 256 -0.27 8.22 18.14
N LYS A 257 -0.95 7.24 17.54
CA LYS A 257 -1.05 7.10 16.07
C LYS A 257 -1.78 8.28 15.45
N ALA A 258 -2.87 8.76 16.08
CA ALA A 258 -3.59 9.95 15.65
C ALA A 258 -2.68 11.18 15.61
N LYS A 259 -1.84 11.34 16.62
CA LYS A 259 -0.95 12.50 16.72
C LYS A 259 0.09 12.53 15.61
N GLU A 260 0.61 11.38 15.21
CA GLU A 260 1.56 11.30 14.09
C GLU A 260 0.94 11.75 12.76
N ILE A 261 -0.30 11.32 12.47
CA ILE A 261 -1.04 11.74 11.28
C ILE A 261 -1.36 13.23 11.36
N GLU A 262 -1.85 13.72 12.51
CA GLU A 262 -2.12 15.14 12.73
C GLU A 262 -0.88 15.99 12.51
N ASP A 263 0.27 15.61 13.07
CA ASP A 263 1.52 16.37 12.94
C ASP A 263 2.03 16.37 11.50
N GLU A 264 1.82 15.30 10.74
CA GLU A 264 2.14 15.29 9.31
C GLU A 264 1.23 16.22 8.52
N LEU A 265 -0.08 16.19 8.79
CA LEU A 265 -1.04 17.10 8.20
C LEU A 265 -0.72 18.55 8.54
N GLU A 266 -0.34 18.85 9.78
CA GLU A 266 0.07 20.18 10.22
C GLU A 266 1.28 20.66 9.42
N ARG A 267 2.38 19.89 9.44
CA ARG A 267 3.62 20.21 8.70
C ARG A 267 3.42 20.40 7.21
N ASN A 268 2.52 19.62 6.61
CA ASN A 268 2.25 19.71 5.17
C ASN A 268 1.26 20.85 4.85
N SER A 269 0.41 21.24 5.81
CA SER A 269 -0.52 22.36 5.65
C SER A 269 0.17 23.72 5.70
N GLU A 270 1.26 23.84 6.46
CA GLU A 270 2.03 25.08 6.56
C GLU A 270 2.70 25.46 5.23
N LYS A 271 2.92 24.49 4.34
CA LYS A 271 3.58 24.69 3.06
C LYS A 271 2.59 25.12 1.98
N CYS A 272 2.92 26.20 1.32
CA CYS A 272 2.26 26.68 0.12
C CYS A 272 2.74 25.89 -1.11
N PRO A 273 2.00 25.94 -2.24
CA PRO A 273 2.38 25.21 -3.46
C PRO A 273 3.78 25.54 -3.98
N ASN A 274 4.30 26.73 -3.68
CA ASN A 274 5.66 27.17 -4.02
C ASN A 274 6.71 26.84 -2.93
N GLY A 275 6.33 26.11 -1.88
CA GLY A 275 7.18 25.74 -0.75
C GLY A 275 7.32 26.80 0.35
N GLU A 276 6.66 27.96 0.24
CA GLU A 276 6.67 28.98 1.31
C GLU A 276 5.78 28.61 2.50
N SER A 277 6.02 29.22 3.66
CA SER A 277 5.11 29.16 4.79
C SER A 277 3.92 30.11 4.59
N ARG A 278 2.74 29.73 5.09
CA ARG A 278 1.58 30.62 5.18
C ARG A 278 1.89 31.89 5.98
N ASN A 279 1.23 32.99 5.64
CA ASN A 279 1.26 34.19 6.48
C ASN A 279 0.39 34.01 7.74
N ILE A 280 0.40 34.99 8.65
CA ILE A 280 -0.39 34.96 9.90
C ILE A 280 -1.91 34.85 9.70
N TYR A 281 -2.39 35.11 8.48
CA TYR A 281 -3.79 35.00 8.08
C TYR A 281 -4.09 33.67 7.37
N GLY A 282 -3.14 32.72 7.38
CA GLY A 282 -3.29 31.42 6.75
C GLY A 282 -3.20 31.43 5.23
N GLN A 283 -2.75 32.53 4.62
CA GLN A 283 -2.74 32.70 3.17
C GLN A 283 -1.41 32.28 2.55
N CYS A 284 -1.48 31.79 1.32
CA CYS A 284 -0.33 31.39 0.54
C CYS A 284 0.02 32.41 -0.54
N TRP A 285 1.30 32.73 -0.65
CA TRP A 285 1.81 33.47 -1.80
C TRP A 285 1.96 32.49 -2.97
N ILE A 286 1.32 32.73 -4.11
CA ILE A 286 1.35 31.84 -5.29
C ILE A 286 2.15 32.38 -6.46
N CYS A 287 2.52 33.66 -6.43
CA CYS A 287 3.40 34.25 -7.43
C CYS A 287 4.86 33.83 -7.20
N PRO A 288 5.76 33.98 -8.20
CA PRO A 288 7.18 33.72 -8.01
C PRO A 288 7.75 34.48 -6.82
N ILE A 289 8.58 33.83 -6.00
CA ILE A 289 9.11 34.44 -4.76
C ILE A 289 9.85 35.76 -5.01
N GLY A 290 10.60 35.85 -6.11
CA GLY A 290 11.31 37.06 -6.51
C GLY A 290 10.41 38.26 -6.83
N SER A 291 9.12 38.02 -7.12
CA SER A 291 8.16 39.10 -7.38
C SER A 291 7.60 39.74 -6.10
N ARG A 292 7.71 39.05 -4.95
CA ARG A 292 7.09 39.49 -3.69
C ARG A 292 7.61 40.85 -3.20
N PRO A 293 8.93 41.13 -3.19
CA PRO A 293 9.43 42.46 -2.82
C PRO A 293 8.92 43.57 -3.76
N THR A 294 8.85 43.30 -5.06
CA THR A 294 8.40 44.27 -6.06
C THR A 294 6.91 44.58 -5.93
N ILE A 295 6.06 43.56 -5.86
CA ILE A 295 4.60 43.74 -5.75
C ILE A 295 4.24 44.41 -4.43
N ARG A 296 4.81 43.94 -3.30
CA ARG A 296 4.56 44.57 -2.00
C ARG A 296 5.17 45.97 -1.92
N GLY A 297 6.33 46.20 -2.52
CA GLY A 297 6.97 47.50 -2.61
C GLY A 297 6.11 48.53 -3.33
N ARG A 298 5.45 48.14 -4.44
CA ARG A 298 4.48 48.99 -5.15
C ARG A 298 3.30 49.39 -4.28
N VAL A 299 2.74 48.44 -3.53
CA VAL A 299 1.63 48.73 -2.60
C VAL A 299 2.07 49.69 -1.49
N VAL A 300 3.24 49.47 -0.89
CA VAL A 300 3.78 50.35 0.16
C VAL A 300 4.00 51.76 -0.38
N TYR A 301 4.63 51.89 -1.55
CA TYR A 301 4.85 53.18 -2.20
C TYR A 301 3.53 53.88 -2.53
N ALA A 302 2.58 53.18 -3.16
CA ALA A 302 1.28 53.76 -3.50
C ALA A 302 0.51 54.21 -2.25
N LYS A 303 0.58 53.44 -1.16
CA LYS A 303 0.01 53.82 0.15
C LYS A 303 0.62 55.09 0.72
N GLU A 304 1.94 55.25 0.64
CA GLU A 304 2.64 56.45 1.10
C GLU A 304 2.21 57.67 0.30
N VAL A 305 2.13 57.54 -1.03
CA VAL A 305 1.67 58.62 -1.92
C VAL A 305 0.24 59.02 -1.61
N VAL A 306 -0.70 58.06 -1.47
CA VAL A 306 -2.10 58.41 -1.15
C VAL A 306 -2.28 58.86 0.31
N GLY A 307 -1.40 58.47 1.24
CA GLY A 307 -1.50 58.84 2.65
C GLY A 307 -1.45 60.35 2.88
N GLY A 308 -0.73 61.09 2.02
CA GLY A 308 -0.72 62.55 2.01
C GLY A 308 -1.87 63.19 1.21
N LEU A 309 -2.58 62.39 0.41
CA LEU A 309 -3.63 62.84 -0.48
C LEU A 309 -4.99 62.52 0.15
N LYS A 310 -5.68 63.55 0.65
CA LYS A 310 -7.09 63.42 1.03
C LYS A 310 -7.96 63.03 -0.18
N LYS A 311 -9.24 62.71 0.06
CA LYS A 311 -10.28 62.49 -0.97
C LYS A 311 -10.33 63.59 -2.04
N CYS A 312 -10.93 63.28 -3.19
CA CYS A 312 -11.17 64.27 -4.24
C CYS A 312 -12.33 65.21 -3.89
N GLU A 313 -12.18 66.50 -4.21
CA GLU A 313 -13.18 67.54 -3.96
C GLU A 313 -13.44 68.34 -5.24
N LYS A 314 -14.68 68.79 -5.45
CA LYS A 314 -15.12 69.48 -6.67
C LYS A 314 -14.41 70.81 -6.94
N ASN A 315 -13.87 71.46 -5.90
CA ASN A 315 -13.18 72.74 -5.99
C ASN A 315 -11.67 72.60 -6.26
N MET A 316 -11.14 71.37 -6.38
CA MET A 316 -9.74 71.14 -6.72
C MET A 316 -9.47 71.50 -8.19
N ASN A 317 -8.27 72.00 -8.48
CA ASN A 317 -7.87 72.26 -9.86
C ASN A 317 -7.48 70.96 -10.59
N SER A 318 -7.37 71.03 -11.93
CA SER A 318 -7.08 69.86 -12.76
C SER A 318 -5.79 69.14 -12.38
N SER A 319 -4.75 69.87 -11.95
CA SER A 319 -3.48 69.26 -11.52
C SER A 319 -3.63 68.46 -10.21
N GLN A 320 -4.37 69.01 -9.25
CA GLN A 320 -4.66 68.34 -7.97
C GLN A 320 -5.53 67.09 -8.16
N LEU A 321 -6.52 67.15 -9.04
CA LEU A 321 -7.39 66.01 -9.35
C LEU A 321 -6.63 64.93 -10.14
N LEU A 322 -5.83 65.31 -11.14
CA LEU A 322 -5.02 64.38 -11.93
C LEU A 322 -3.99 63.65 -11.05
N THR A 323 -3.35 64.36 -10.12
CA THR A 323 -2.40 63.76 -9.18
C THR A 323 -3.07 62.70 -8.30
N ARG A 324 -4.27 62.98 -7.77
CA ARG A 324 -5.04 62.02 -6.95
C ARG A 324 -5.55 60.85 -7.78
N TYR A 325 -6.10 61.13 -8.96
CA TYR A 325 -6.55 60.10 -9.89
C TYR A 325 -5.44 59.09 -10.16
N ALA A 326 -4.23 59.56 -10.53
CA ALA A 326 -3.09 58.70 -10.79
C ALA A 326 -2.67 57.90 -9.56
N ALA A 327 -2.54 58.55 -8.39
CA ALA A 327 -2.11 57.90 -7.15
C ALA A 327 -3.09 56.80 -6.68
N TYR A 328 -4.39 57.10 -6.65
CA TYR A 328 -5.41 56.13 -6.25
C TYR A 328 -5.63 55.03 -7.29
N SER A 329 -5.48 55.34 -8.59
CA SER A 329 -5.50 54.32 -9.64
C SER A 329 -4.34 53.33 -9.49
N GLU A 330 -3.14 53.82 -9.19
CA GLU A 330 -1.96 52.99 -8.94
C GLU A 330 -2.12 52.13 -7.68
N LEU A 331 -2.64 52.68 -6.57
CA LEU A 331 -2.92 51.89 -5.37
C LEU A 331 -3.92 50.77 -5.65
N GLY A 332 -4.99 51.06 -6.38
CA GLY A 332 -5.99 50.06 -6.79
C GLY A 332 -5.36 48.92 -7.60
N LYS A 333 -4.55 49.25 -8.61
CA LYS A 333 -3.83 48.26 -9.44
C LYS A 333 -2.82 47.45 -8.62
N ALA A 334 -2.02 48.11 -7.79
CA ALA A 334 -1.02 47.43 -6.97
C ALA A 334 -1.67 46.45 -5.99
N ARG A 335 -2.83 46.80 -5.40
CA ARG A 335 -3.60 45.89 -4.55
C ARG A 335 -4.24 44.74 -5.33
N ASP A 336 -4.76 44.98 -6.54
CA ASP A 336 -5.26 43.88 -7.39
C ASP A 336 -4.16 42.86 -7.70
N GLU A 337 -2.97 43.33 -8.06
CA GLU A 337 -1.81 42.46 -8.32
C GLU A 337 -1.39 41.67 -7.08
N GLU A 338 -1.34 42.32 -5.91
CA GLU A 338 -1.04 41.62 -4.66
C GLU A 338 -2.13 40.60 -4.29
N ASN A 339 -3.40 40.95 -4.48
CA ASN A 339 -4.54 40.06 -4.23
C ASN A 339 -4.52 38.83 -5.14
N ALA A 340 -4.07 38.99 -6.40
CA ALA A 340 -3.88 37.86 -7.32
C ALA A 340 -2.77 36.90 -6.86
N CYS A 341 -1.82 37.38 -6.06
CA CYS A 341 -0.71 36.57 -5.54
C CYS A 341 -1.00 35.93 -4.18
N TRP A 342 -2.05 36.31 -3.46
CA TRP A 342 -2.47 35.67 -2.21
C TRP A 342 -3.62 34.70 -2.46
N THR A 343 -3.49 33.47 -1.99
CA THR A 343 -4.59 32.49 -2.00
C THR A 343 -4.94 32.01 -0.57
N PRO A 344 -6.21 32.21 -0.14
CA PRO A 344 -7.18 33.11 -0.75
C PRO A 344 -6.75 34.57 -0.60
N PRO A 345 -7.28 35.51 -1.43
CA PRO A 345 -6.98 36.92 -1.29
C PRO A 345 -7.41 37.47 0.07
N HIS A 346 -6.73 38.50 0.58
CA HIS A 346 -7.05 39.05 1.90
C HIS A 346 -8.23 40.03 1.78
N GLN A 347 -9.29 39.84 2.57
CA GLN A 347 -10.51 40.64 2.45
C GLN A 347 -10.23 42.15 2.62
N ASN A 348 -9.40 42.55 3.59
CA ASN A 348 -9.05 43.96 3.76
C ASN A 348 -8.28 44.53 2.56
N HIS A 349 -7.45 43.72 1.88
CA HIS A 349 -6.73 44.18 0.69
C HIS A 349 -7.68 44.35 -0.51
N ILE A 350 -8.70 43.50 -0.62
CA ILE A 350 -9.79 43.67 -1.61
C ILE A 350 -10.53 44.98 -1.35
N LEU A 351 -10.95 45.22 -0.10
CA LEU A 351 -11.68 46.44 0.26
C LEU A 351 -10.85 47.70 0.00
N GLU A 352 -9.55 47.68 0.32
CA GLU A 352 -8.65 48.79 -0.02
C GLU A 352 -8.54 49.02 -1.54
N ALA A 353 -8.47 47.96 -2.35
CA ALA A 353 -8.43 48.07 -3.80
C ALA A 353 -9.71 48.73 -4.35
N ILE A 354 -10.87 48.30 -3.85
CA ILE A 354 -12.19 48.83 -4.23
C ILE A 354 -12.29 50.31 -3.87
N GLU A 355 -11.94 50.68 -2.64
CA GLU A 355 -12.03 52.07 -2.18
C GLU A 355 -11.07 52.98 -2.97
N ALA A 356 -9.84 52.53 -3.23
CA ALA A 356 -8.90 53.30 -4.04
C ALA A 356 -9.44 53.54 -5.47
N LYS A 357 -10.00 52.52 -6.11
CA LYS A 357 -10.63 52.67 -7.44
C LYS A 357 -11.83 53.61 -7.42
N LYS A 358 -12.64 53.56 -6.36
CA LYS A 358 -13.79 54.46 -6.18
C LYS A 358 -13.32 55.91 -6.09
N VAL A 359 -12.34 56.21 -5.26
CA VAL A 359 -11.79 57.57 -5.15
C VAL A 359 -11.20 58.02 -6.49
N ALA A 360 -10.46 57.16 -7.20
CA ALA A 360 -9.95 57.49 -8.53
C ALA A 360 -11.10 57.83 -9.51
N ALA A 361 -12.19 57.06 -9.51
CA ALA A 361 -13.35 57.34 -10.37
C ALA A 361 -13.98 58.71 -10.05
N GLU A 362 -14.13 59.06 -8.77
CA GLU A 362 -14.61 60.38 -8.34
C GLU A 362 -13.70 61.51 -8.83
N CYS A 363 -12.37 61.35 -8.75
CA CYS A 363 -11.42 62.34 -9.26
C CYS A 363 -11.56 62.54 -10.77
N ASN A 364 -11.77 61.45 -11.52
CA ASN A 364 -11.93 61.48 -12.97
C ASN A 364 -13.24 62.15 -13.39
N GLU A 365 -14.32 61.94 -12.63
CA GLU A 365 -15.59 62.64 -12.83
C GLU A 365 -15.41 64.15 -12.70
N TYR A 366 -14.75 64.62 -11.65
CA TYR A 366 -14.50 66.05 -11.44
C TYR A 366 -13.56 66.65 -12.49
N LEU A 367 -12.60 65.89 -13.02
CA LEU A 367 -11.80 66.32 -14.17
C LEU A 367 -12.64 66.54 -15.42
N GLY A 368 -13.61 65.66 -15.69
CA GLY A 368 -14.52 65.78 -16.83
C GLY A 368 -15.39 67.04 -16.75
N LEU A 369 -15.78 67.46 -15.55
CA LEU A 369 -16.53 68.70 -15.32
C LEU A 369 -15.71 69.97 -15.54
N LEU A 370 -14.39 69.92 -15.44
CA LEU A 370 -13.49 71.06 -15.70
C LEU A 370 -13.14 71.23 -17.19
N GLY A 371 -13.38 70.19 -18.00
CA GLY A 371 -13.15 70.20 -19.44
C GLY A 371 -14.37 70.59 -20.28
N GLN A 372 -15.53 70.78 -19.65
CA GLN A 372 -16.75 71.36 -20.21
C GLN A 372 -16.83 72.83 -19.83
#